data_AF-A0A525WHE0-F1
#
_entry.id   AF-A0A525WHE0-F1
#
_cell.length_a   1.000
_cell.length_b   1.000
_cell.length_c   1.000
_cell.angle_alpha   90.00
_cell.angle_beta   90.00
_cell.angle_gamma   90.00
#
_symmetry.space_group_name_H-M   'P 1'
#
loop_
_entity.id
_entity.type
_entity.pdbx_description
1 polymer ?
#
loop_
_entity_poly.entity_id
_entity_poly.type
_entity_poly.pdbx_seq_one_letter_code
_entity_poly.pdbx_strand_id
1 'polypeptide(L)'
;MCRSNKWKPAENFEENVRKLSQRQFIDAAIKSELLRLWEKRDDYHHLNPTVARDRATLEELALTKVRALGQVERFVFGWSPSETPGAVRLLRPQYWLDRKEGRVSVFLRNPSV
;
A
#
# COMPACT_ATOMS: atom_id res chain seq x y z
N MET A 1 2.66 -0.98 -25.59
CA MET A 1 1.85 0.22 -25.22
C MET A 1 0.82 -0.18 -24.18
N CYS A 2 0.76 0.52 -23.05
CA CYS A 2 -0.33 0.35 -22.08
C CYS A 2 -1.64 0.81 -22.72
N ARG A 3 -2.66 -0.06 -22.77
CA ARG A 3 -4.00 0.30 -23.26
C ARG A 3 -4.72 1.08 -22.16
N SER A 4 -5.44 2.15 -22.51
CA SER A 4 -6.31 2.79 -21.53
C SER A 4 -7.38 1.78 -21.11
N ASN A 5 -7.60 1.66 -19.80
CA ASN A 5 -8.79 0.98 -19.33
C ASN A 5 -9.95 1.98 -19.43
N LYS A 6 -11.16 1.49 -19.73
CA LYS A 6 -12.40 2.30 -19.70
C LYS A 6 -13.04 2.29 -18.31
N TRP A 7 -12.27 1.99 -17.26
CA TRP A 7 -12.80 1.86 -15.91
C TRP A 7 -12.95 3.24 -15.29
N LYS A 8 -14.15 3.52 -14.76
CA LYS A 8 -14.40 4.66 -13.90
C LYS A 8 -14.40 4.17 -12.44
N PRO A 9 -13.59 4.78 -11.56
CA PRO A 9 -13.69 4.50 -10.13
C PRO A 9 -15.06 4.94 -9.62
N ALA A 10 -15.61 4.19 -8.67
CA ALA A 10 -16.73 4.62 -7.85
C ALA A 10 -16.25 5.63 -6.80
N GLU A 11 -17.16 6.41 -6.23
CA GLU A 11 -16.84 7.29 -5.09
C GLU A 11 -16.50 6.49 -3.82
N ASN A 12 -17.14 5.33 -3.65
CA ASN A 12 -16.90 4.44 -2.53
C ASN A 12 -15.59 3.65 -2.71
N PHE A 13 -14.71 3.72 -1.71
CA PHE A 13 -13.40 3.08 -1.73
C PHE A 13 -13.52 1.54 -1.72
N GLU A 14 -14.35 0.98 -0.84
CA GLU A 14 -14.51 -0.46 -0.68
C GLU A 14 -15.02 -1.12 -1.98
N GLU A 15 -15.90 -0.42 -2.71
CA GLU A 15 -16.42 -0.82 -4.00
C GLU A 15 -15.32 -0.85 -5.08
N ASN A 16 -14.38 0.10 -5.06
CA ASN A 16 -13.22 0.07 -5.94
C ASN A 16 -12.29 -1.11 -5.62
N VAL A 17 -12.01 -1.35 -4.34
CA VAL A 17 -11.20 -2.50 -3.90
C VAL A 17 -11.86 -3.82 -4.31
N ARG A 18 -13.18 -3.93 -4.13
CA ARG A 18 -13.96 -5.11 -4.56
C ARG A 18 -13.84 -5.33 -6.07
N LYS A 19 -14.00 -4.28 -6.89
CA LYS A 19 -13.85 -4.35 -8.35
C LYS A 19 -12.44 -4.77 -8.78
N LEU A 20 -11.39 -4.22 -8.15
CA LEU A 20 -10.01 -4.58 -8.43
C LEU A 20 -9.75 -6.07 -8.16
N SER A 21 -10.26 -6.57 -7.04
CA SER A 21 -10.13 -7.99 -6.65
C SER A 21 -10.92 -8.92 -7.59
N GLN A 22 -12.18 -8.59 -7.91
CA GLN A 22 -13.00 -9.39 -8.83
C GLN A 22 -12.41 -9.49 -10.24
N ARG A 23 -11.71 -8.45 -10.67
CA ARG A 23 -11.01 -8.40 -11.96
C ARG A 23 -9.60 -8.98 -11.90
N GLN A 24 -9.20 -9.54 -10.76
CA GLN A 24 -7.90 -10.16 -10.53
C GLN A 24 -6.72 -9.20 -10.73
N PHE A 25 -6.94 -7.89 -10.56
CA PHE A 25 -5.84 -6.92 -10.53
C PHE A 25 -5.09 -6.93 -9.20
N ILE A 26 -5.75 -7.35 -8.12
CA ILE A 26 -5.15 -7.54 -6.80
C ILE A 26 -5.57 -8.91 -6.25
N ASP A 27 -4.71 -9.52 -5.45
CA ASP A 27 -5.04 -10.74 -4.72
C ASP A 27 -5.80 -10.45 -3.41
N ALA A 28 -6.16 -11.52 -2.70
CA ALA A 28 -6.89 -11.43 -1.43
C ALA A 28 -6.06 -10.78 -0.31
N ALA A 29 -4.73 -10.90 -0.34
CA ALA A 29 -3.86 -10.31 0.67
C ALA A 29 -3.83 -8.78 0.51
N ILE A 30 -3.59 -8.29 -0.71
CA ILE A 30 -3.57 -6.86 -1.01
C ILE A 30 -4.94 -6.22 -0.83
N LYS A 31 -6.02 -6.94 -1.17
CA LYS A 31 -7.39 -6.51 -0.82
C LYS A 31 -7.53 -6.26 0.68
N SER A 32 -7.08 -7.20 1.50
CA SER A 32 -7.19 -7.10 2.96
C SER A 32 -6.38 -5.92 3.50
N GLU A 33 -5.15 -5.71 3.01
CA GLU A 33 -4.33 -4.58 3.42
C GLU A 33 -4.92 -3.22 3.00
N LEU A 34 -5.53 -3.12 1.81
CA LEU A 34 -6.23 -1.90 1.38
C LEU A 34 -7.43 -1.57 2.28
N LEU A 35 -8.23 -2.57 2.66
CA LEU A 35 -9.34 -2.38 3.59
C LEU A 35 -8.85 -2.03 4.99
N ARG A 36 -7.76 -2.67 5.43
CA ARG A 36 -7.10 -2.37 6.71
C ARG A 36 -6.58 -0.95 6.75
N LEU A 37 -6.11 -0.38 5.65
CA LEU A 37 -5.72 1.05 5.58
C LEU A 37 -6.93 1.97 5.73
N TRP A 38 -8.06 1.61 5.11
CA TRP A 38 -9.28 2.41 5.07
C TRP A 38 -10.07 2.40 6.39
N GLU A 39 -10.00 1.31 7.15
CA GLU A 39 -10.71 1.14 8.43
C GLU A 39 -10.46 2.32 9.39
N LYS A 40 -11.50 2.81 10.09
CA LYS A 40 -11.42 3.94 11.03
C LYS A 40 -10.87 5.25 10.42
N ARG A 41 -10.84 5.41 9.09
CA ARG A 41 -10.42 6.69 8.45
C ARG A 41 -11.20 7.87 9.03
N ASP A 42 -12.52 7.74 9.12
CA ASP A 42 -13.39 8.85 9.48
C ASP A 42 -13.25 9.25 10.95
N ASP A 43 -12.88 8.31 11.82
CA ASP A 43 -12.58 8.56 13.23
C ASP A 43 -11.44 9.58 13.36
N TYR A 44 -10.36 9.40 12.60
CA TYR A 44 -9.21 10.30 12.61
C TYR A 44 -9.39 11.52 11.70
N HIS A 45 -10.08 11.36 10.57
CA HIS A 45 -10.30 12.43 9.60
C HIS A 45 -11.24 13.52 10.12
N HIS A 46 -12.22 13.16 10.95
CA HIS A 46 -13.14 14.11 11.58
C HIS A 46 -12.77 14.45 13.03
N LEU A 47 -11.59 13.99 13.51
CA LEU A 47 -11.12 14.19 14.89
C LEU A 47 -12.21 13.86 15.92
N ASN A 48 -12.91 12.73 15.71
CA ASN A 48 -14.09 12.39 16.48
C ASN A 48 -13.72 12.32 17.98
N PRO A 49 -14.40 13.08 18.87
CA PRO A 49 -14.03 13.15 20.28
C PRO A 49 -14.10 11.82 21.03
N THR A 50 -14.81 10.82 20.48
CA THR A 50 -14.90 9.47 21.06
C THR A 50 -13.71 8.56 20.71
N VAL A 51 -12.79 9.01 19.85
CA VAL A 51 -11.62 8.23 19.46
C VAL A 51 -10.66 8.12 20.63
N ALA A 52 -10.13 6.92 20.83
CA ALA A 52 -9.10 6.67 21.84
C ALA A 52 -7.95 7.66 21.66
N ARG A 53 -7.79 8.54 22.65
CA ARG A 53 -6.65 9.47 22.76
C ARG A 53 -5.48 8.84 23.51
N ASP A 54 -5.64 7.60 23.95
CA ASP A 54 -4.58 6.80 24.50
C ASP A 54 -3.44 6.67 23.47
N ARG A 55 -2.25 7.07 23.90
CA ARG A 55 -1.06 7.08 23.06
C ARG A 55 -0.71 5.68 22.57
N ALA A 56 -0.82 4.65 23.41
CA ALA A 56 -0.42 3.30 23.05
C ALA A 56 -1.28 2.73 21.90
N THR A 57 -2.60 2.93 21.98
CA THR A 57 -3.56 2.54 20.94
C THR A 57 -3.31 3.29 19.63
N LEU A 58 -2.99 4.58 19.71
CA LEU A 58 -2.66 5.38 18.52
C LEU A 58 -1.35 4.93 17.86
N GLU A 59 -0.33 4.63 18.65
CA GLU A 59 0.94 4.09 18.16
C GLU A 59 0.76 2.72 17.51
N GLU A 60 0.03 1.81 18.14
CA GLU A 60 -0.27 0.49 17.58
C GLU A 60 -1.04 0.59 16.26
N LEU A 61 -2.03 1.49 16.21
CA LEU A 61 -2.76 1.74 14.98
C LEU A 61 -1.85 2.32 13.90
N ALA A 62 -1.06 3.35 14.21
CA ALA A 62 -0.15 3.95 13.25
C ALA A 62 0.83 2.92 12.69
N LEU A 63 1.42 2.09 13.56
CA LEU A 63 2.32 1.01 13.18
C LEU A 63 1.63 -0.01 12.27
N THR A 64 0.41 -0.39 12.61
CA THR A 64 -0.45 -1.26 11.81
C THR A 64 -0.68 -0.69 10.40
N LYS A 65 -1.04 0.60 10.30
CA LYS A 65 -1.29 1.28 9.01
C LYS A 65 -0.03 1.41 8.18
N VAL A 66 1.10 1.75 8.80
CA VAL A 66 2.40 1.85 8.11
C VAL A 66 2.82 0.49 7.55
N ARG A 67 2.62 -0.59 8.30
CA ARG A 67 2.86 -1.97 7.83
C ARG A 67 2.00 -2.32 6.63
N ALA A 68 0.68 -2.08 6.71
CA ALA A 68 -0.24 -2.33 5.61
C ALA A 68 0.13 -1.54 4.35
N LEU A 69 0.47 -0.26 4.52
CA LEU A 69 0.88 0.62 3.43
C LEU A 69 2.16 0.15 2.75
N GLY A 70 3.14 -0.32 3.51
CA GLY A 70 4.37 -0.89 2.96
C GLY A 70 4.11 -2.11 2.07
N GLN A 71 3.13 -2.96 2.40
CA GLN A 71 2.75 -4.09 1.55
C GLN A 71 2.05 -3.65 0.27
N VAL A 72 1.13 -2.68 0.37
CA VAL A 72 0.44 -2.12 -0.80
C VAL A 72 1.42 -1.42 -1.74
N GLU A 73 2.37 -0.63 -1.21
CA GLU A 73 3.39 0.06 -2.03
C GLU A 73 4.30 -0.94 -2.76
N ARG A 74 4.77 -2.00 -2.09
CA ARG A 74 5.55 -3.08 -2.72
C ARG A 74 4.80 -3.72 -3.88
N PHE A 75 3.52 -3.96 -3.69
CA PHE A 75 2.66 -4.50 -4.73
C PHE A 75 2.49 -3.54 -5.92
N VAL A 76 2.10 -2.28 -5.65
CA VAL A 76 1.82 -1.28 -6.69
C VAL A 76 3.06 -0.96 -7.52
N PHE A 77 4.20 -0.74 -6.85
CA PHE A 77 5.47 -0.43 -7.53
C PHE A 77 6.19 -1.69 -8.03
N GLY A 78 5.73 -2.87 -7.61
CA GLY A 78 6.23 -4.17 -8.06
C GLY A 78 7.69 -4.39 -7.68
N TRP A 79 8.01 -4.32 -6.39
CA TRP A 79 9.33 -4.65 -5.86
C TRP A 79 9.25 -5.51 -4.60
N SER A 80 10.30 -6.30 -4.34
CA SER A 80 10.46 -7.07 -3.11
C SER A 80 11.90 -6.94 -2.58
N PRO A 81 12.13 -7.14 -1.26
CA PRO A 81 13.48 -7.36 -0.75
C PRO A 81 14.15 -8.53 -1.49
N SER A 82 15.47 -8.45 -1.69
CA SER A 82 16.26 -9.60 -2.13
C SER A 82 16.94 -10.27 -0.94
N GLU A 83 17.52 -11.46 -1.17
CA GLU A 83 18.35 -12.16 -0.18
C GLU A 83 19.65 -11.41 0.13
N THR A 84 20.11 -10.55 -0.79
CA THR A 84 21.29 -9.70 -0.58
C THR A 84 20.87 -8.45 0.20
N PRO A 85 21.50 -8.17 1.36
CA PRO A 85 21.20 -6.98 2.13
C PRO A 85 21.30 -5.70 1.32
N GLY A 86 20.28 -4.83 1.43
CA GLY A 86 20.22 -3.56 0.71
C GLY A 86 19.83 -3.67 -0.77
N ALA A 87 19.67 -4.87 -1.31
CA ALA A 87 19.21 -5.06 -2.68
C ALA A 87 17.70 -5.35 -2.74
N VAL A 88 17.09 -4.96 -3.87
CA VAL A 88 15.67 -5.18 -4.15
C VAL A 88 15.50 -5.88 -5.48
N ARG A 89 14.51 -6.74 -5.57
CA ARG A 89 14.07 -7.38 -6.80
C ARG A 89 12.90 -6.62 -7.38
N LEU A 90 12.96 -6.26 -8.66
CA LEU A 90 11.91 -5.55 -9.37
C LEU A 90 11.10 -6.55 -10.22
N LEU A 91 9.78 -6.57 -10.05
CA LEU A 91 8.86 -7.43 -10.80
C LEU A 91 8.64 -6.93 -12.24
N ARG A 92 8.67 -5.61 -12.44
CA ARG A 92 8.54 -4.96 -13.76
C ARG A 92 9.67 -3.97 -14.01
N PRO A 93 10.90 -4.46 -14.24
CA PRO A 93 12.10 -3.65 -14.48
C PRO A 93 11.93 -2.45 -15.43
N GLN A 94 11.14 -2.65 -16.49
CA GLN A 94 10.92 -1.69 -17.58
C GLN A 94 10.19 -0.40 -17.17
N TYR A 95 9.51 -0.37 -16.02
CA TYR A 95 8.83 0.82 -15.52
C TYR A 95 9.70 1.68 -14.60
N TRP A 96 10.93 1.22 -14.31
CA TRP A 96 11.89 1.91 -13.48
C TRP A 96 12.93 2.59 -14.38
N LEU A 97 12.60 3.81 -14.85
CA LEU A 97 13.38 4.56 -15.84
C LEU A 97 14.71 5.10 -15.29
N ASP A 98 14.78 5.40 -13.98
CA ASP A 98 15.95 6.03 -13.33
C ASP A 98 16.91 5.02 -12.72
N ARG A 99 17.45 4.10 -13.53
CA ARG A 99 18.51 3.17 -13.10
C ARG A 99 19.88 3.81 -13.27
N LYS A 100 20.25 4.71 -12.37
CA LYS A 100 21.64 5.22 -12.32
C LYS A 100 22.52 4.19 -11.62
N GLU A 101 23.53 3.68 -12.33
CA GLU A 101 24.59 2.85 -11.75
C GLU A 101 24.09 1.59 -11.00
N GLY A 102 23.02 0.95 -11.51
CA GLY A 102 22.43 -0.24 -10.87
C GLY A 102 21.64 0.04 -9.59
N ARG A 103 21.43 1.32 -9.24
CA ARG A 103 20.60 1.74 -8.11
C ARG A 103 19.18 2.09 -8.55
N VAL A 104 18.23 1.92 -7.64
CA VAL A 104 16.83 2.27 -7.82
C VAL A 104 16.28 2.84 -6.53
N SER A 105 15.54 3.96 -6.61
CA SER A 105 14.91 4.58 -5.44
C SER A 105 13.59 3.90 -5.17
N VAL A 106 13.47 3.19 -4.05
CA VAL A 106 12.20 2.59 -3.60
C VAL A 106 11.74 3.23 -2.30
N PHE A 107 10.43 3.30 -2.08
CA PHE A 107 9.87 3.71 -0.80
C PHE A 107 10.00 2.57 0.19
N LEU A 108 11.07 2.57 0.99
CA LEU A 108 11.23 1.65 2.10
C LEU A 108 10.47 2.19 3.31
N ARG A 109 9.28 1.65 3.55
CA ARG A 109 8.66 1.74 4.88
C ARG A 109 9.12 0.53 5.67
N ASN A 110 10.13 0.72 6.51
CA ASN A 110 10.57 -0.29 7.46
C ASN A 110 9.99 0.03 8.83
N PRO A 111 8.95 -0.68 9.30
CA PRO A 111 8.33 -0.45 10.60
C PRO A 111 9.09 -1.15 11.74
N SER A 112 10.35 -1.55 11.52
CA SER A 112 11.21 -2.11 12.55
C SER A 112 11.80 -0.99 13.41
N VAL A 113 10.98 -0.52 14.37
CA VAL A 113 11.40 0.04 15.65
C VAL A 113 10.52 -0.61 16.71
#